data_AF-A0A0X3UTX6-F1
#
_entry.id   AF-A0A0X3UTX6-F1
#
_cell.length_a   1.000
_cell.length_b   1.000
_cell.length_c   1.000
_cell.angle_alpha   90.00
_cell.angle_beta   90.00
_cell.angle_gamma   90.00
#
_symmetry.space_group_name_H-M   'P 1'
#
loop_
_entity.id
_entity.type
_entity.pdbx_description
1 polymer ?
#
loop_
_entity_poly.entity_id
_entity_poly.type
_entity_poly.pdbx_seq_one_letter_code
_entity_poly.pdbx_strand_id
1 'polypeptide(L)'
;MLAAEQALIEFEIAVETFRIEVENFSRLHHQRLGPMYARLDELDAQIAEAVARRTGDPEDIRKAREARASVLPMPEVEELFHGWLGSEGLFPEAQAMLTDQPVRPPTKVRPSEEARKVYRDLVRRAHPDLARDDAERARRDGFIARVNAAYGRGDEAELRELVREWEAGPVPAERQPSEAEELYARLEWLAERKELLASVAADLEASAIGAMIKMAPDDPDRLLDEIAEKLLADVREREEHLARLVG
;
A
#
# COMPACT_ATOMS: atom_id res chain seq x y z
N MET A 1 21.58 -24.63 -7.24
CA MET A 1 20.13 -24.40 -7.45
C MET A 1 19.46 -23.89 -6.18
N LEU A 2 19.41 -24.68 -5.09
CA LEU A 2 18.83 -24.29 -3.80
C LEU A 2 19.17 -22.87 -3.30
N ALA A 3 20.42 -22.43 -3.45
CA ALA A 3 20.82 -21.07 -3.04
C ALA A 3 20.20 -19.96 -3.91
N ALA A 4 20.03 -20.21 -5.21
CA ALA A 4 19.41 -19.24 -6.13
C ALA A 4 17.88 -19.19 -5.94
N GLU A 5 17.25 -20.34 -5.71
CA GLU A 5 15.83 -20.43 -5.36
C GLU A 5 15.55 -19.72 -4.03
N GLN A 6 16.37 -19.97 -3.00
CA GLN A 6 16.23 -19.28 -1.73
C GLN A 6 16.41 -17.77 -1.89
N ALA A 7 17.37 -17.32 -2.69
CA ALA A 7 17.58 -15.90 -2.95
C ALA A 7 16.40 -15.26 -3.69
N LEU A 8 15.74 -15.98 -4.60
CA LEU A 8 14.54 -15.49 -5.27
C LEU A 8 13.36 -15.36 -4.29
N ILE A 9 13.17 -16.35 -3.42
CA ILE A 9 12.13 -16.31 -2.38
C ILE A 9 12.35 -15.11 -1.44
N GLU A 10 13.58 -14.87 -0.99
CA GLU A 10 13.90 -13.71 -0.15
C GLU A 10 13.66 -12.39 -0.91
N PHE A 11 13.96 -12.35 -2.21
CA PHE A 11 13.68 -11.19 -3.04
C PHE A 11 12.19 -10.94 -3.21
N GLU A 12 11.41 -11.98 -3.48
CA GLU A 12 9.94 -11.90 -3.59
C GLU A 12 9.31 -11.43 -2.29
N ILE A 13 9.74 -11.97 -1.15
CA ILE A 13 9.33 -11.51 0.19
C ILE A 13 9.65 -10.02 0.36
N ALA A 14 10.83 -9.57 -0.07
CA ALA A 14 11.21 -8.17 0.05
C ALA A 14 10.34 -7.25 -0.83
N VAL A 15 10.06 -7.65 -2.08
CA VAL A 15 9.21 -6.89 -3.00
C VAL A 15 7.78 -6.81 -2.46
N GLU A 16 7.22 -7.92 -2.00
CA GLU A 16 5.86 -7.95 -1.46
C GLU A 16 5.76 -7.15 -0.15
N THR A 17 6.77 -7.24 0.71
CA THR A 17 6.84 -6.42 1.92
C THR A 17 6.84 -4.93 1.57
N PHE A 18 7.66 -4.52 0.60
CA PHE A 18 7.75 -3.13 0.19
C PHE A 18 6.45 -2.63 -0.47
N ARG A 19 5.80 -3.48 -1.29
CA ARG A 19 4.47 -3.20 -1.85
C ARG A 19 3.45 -2.90 -0.76
N ILE A 20 3.38 -3.74 0.27
CA ILE A 20 2.47 -3.55 1.41
C ILE A 20 2.80 -2.25 2.16
N GLU A 21 4.08 -1.93 2.37
CA GLU A 21 4.48 -0.67 2.98
C GLU A 21 4.00 0.54 2.16
N VAL A 22 4.14 0.51 0.83
CA VAL A 22 3.65 1.56 -0.07
C VAL A 22 2.13 1.71 0.03
N GLU A 23 1.38 0.60 -0.01
CA GLU A 23 -0.08 0.62 0.09
C GLU A 23 -0.56 1.16 1.45
N ASN A 24 0.05 0.73 2.56
CA ASN A 24 -0.30 1.21 3.89
C ASN A 24 0.04 2.69 4.08
N PHE A 25 1.20 3.13 3.61
CA PHE A 25 1.59 4.54 3.66
C PHE A 25 0.61 5.39 2.86
N SER A 26 0.21 4.97 1.66
CA SER A 26 -0.78 5.67 0.84
C SER A 26 -2.11 5.84 1.59
N ARG A 27 -2.61 4.78 2.25
CA ARG A 27 -3.83 4.82 3.05
C ARG A 27 -3.72 5.78 4.23
N LEU A 28 -2.63 5.69 4.99
CA LEU A 28 -2.41 6.55 6.16
C LEU A 28 -2.17 8.01 5.77
N HIS A 29 -1.46 8.26 4.66
CA HIS A 29 -1.30 9.57 4.07
C HIS A 29 -2.67 10.19 3.75
N HIS A 30 -3.53 9.47 3.02
CA HIS A 30 -4.86 9.97 2.68
C HIS A 30 -5.73 10.21 3.93
N GLN A 31 -5.77 9.26 4.87
CA GLN A 31 -6.60 9.37 6.08
C GLN A 31 -6.14 10.49 7.02
N ARG A 32 -4.83 10.63 7.25
CA ARG A 32 -4.29 11.59 8.22
C ARG A 32 -4.11 12.98 7.62
N LEU A 33 -3.64 13.07 6.38
CA LEU A 33 -3.26 14.33 5.75
C LEU A 33 -4.34 14.88 4.81
N GLY A 34 -5.21 14.02 4.24
CA GLY A 34 -6.30 14.44 3.34
C GLY A 34 -7.18 15.56 3.92
N PRO A 35 -7.67 15.45 5.17
CA PRO A 35 -8.45 16.53 5.79
C PRO A 35 -7.67 17.85 5.95
N MET A 36 -6.35 17.79 6.11
CA MET A 36 -5.51 18.98 6.24
C MET A 36 -5.31 19.68 4.89
N TYR A 37 -5.10 18.92 3.82
CA TYR A 37 -5.03 19.47 2.45
C TYR A 37 -6.35 20.16 2.08
N ALA A 38 -7.48 19.48 2.26
CA ALA A 38 -8.80 20.07 2.02
C ALA A 38 -9.03 21.36 2.83
N ARG A 39 -8.54 21.39 4.09
CA ARG A 39 -8.62 22.58 4.93
C ARG A 39 -7.74 23.73 4.41
N LEU A 40 -6.53 23.44 3.94
CA LEU A 40 -5.64 24.44 3.35
C LEU A 40 -6.25 25.04 2.09
N ASP A 41 -6.80 24.21 1.20
CA ASP A 41 -7.43 24.67 -0.04
C ASP A 41 -8.64 25.57 0.26
N GLU A 42 -9.49 25.17 1.23
CA GLU A 42 -10.61 26.01 1.69
C GLU A 42 -10.12 27.35 2.27
N LEU A 43 -9.04 27.35 3.06
CA LEU A 43 -8.49 28.58 3.62
C LEU A 43 -7.92 29.49 2.53
N ASP A 44 -7.21 28.94 1.54
CA ASP A 44 -6.67 29.71 0.42
C ASP A 44 -7.79 30.35 -0.41
N ALA A 45 -8.90 29.63 -0.64
CA ALA A 45 -10.10 30.20 -1.25
C ALA A 45 -10.72 31.33 -0.41
N GLN A 46 -10.87 31.13 0.89
CA GLN A 46 -11.41 32.15 1.80
C GLN A 46 -10.54 33.41 1.87
N ILE A 47 -9.22 33.25 1.87
CA ILE A 47 -8.25 34.35 1.85
C ILE A 47 -8.38 35.14 0.55
N ALA A 48 -8.38 34.46 -0.60
CA ALA A 48 -8.54 35.11 -1.90
C ALA A 48 -9.87 35.88 -1.99
N GLU A 49 -10.97 35.31 -1.49
CA GLU A 49 -12.28 35.97 -1.42
C GLU A 49 -12.30 37.18 -0.48
N ALA A 50 -11.58 37.12 0.65
CA ALA A 50 -11.46 38.25 1.57
C ALA A 50 -10.65 39.39 0.94
N VAL A 51 -9.55 39.08 0.25
CA VAL A 51 -8.76 40.06 -0.50
C VAL A 51 -9.60 40.71 -1.60
N ALA A 52 -10.26 39.92 -2.45
CA ALA A 52 -11.10 40.43 -3.52
C ALA A 52 -12.23 41.35 -3.03
N ARG A 53 -12.84 41.04 -1.88
CA ARG A 53 -13.86 41.89 -1.25
C ARG A 53 -13.30 43.23 -0.76
N ARG A 54 -12.05 43.28 -0.33
CA ARG A 54 -11.40 44.52 0.15
C ARG A 54 -10.86 45.38 -0.98
N THR A 55 -10.25 44.79 -1.99
CA THR A 55 -9.60 45.52 -3.09
C THR A 55 -10.59 45.89 -4.18
N GLY A 56 -11.55 45.01 -4.48
CA GLY A 56 -12.43 45.15 -5.64
C GLY A 56 -11.70 45.03 -6.99
N ASP A 57 -10.43 44.60 -6.99
CA ASP A 57 -9.62 44.45 -8.21
C ASP A 57 -10.16 43.28 -9.05
N PRO A 58 -10.42 43.48 -10.36
CA PRO A 58 -10.81 42.40 -11.26
C PRO A 58 -9.90 41.16 -11.23
N GLU A 59 -8.58 41.34 -11.05
CA GLU A 59 -7.64 40.22 -10.95
C GLU A 59 -7.78 39.45 -9.64
N ASP A 60 -8.01 40.13 -8.52
CA ASP A 60 -8.25 39.47 -7.23
C ASP A 60 -9.58 38.72 -7.23
N ILE A 61 -10.61 39.29 -7.87
CA ILE A 61 -11.90 38.63 -8.08
C ILE A 61 -11.73 37.35 -8.94
N ARG A 62 -10.89 37.40 -9.98
CA ARG A 62 -10.58 36.24 -10.81
C ARG A 62 -9.89 35.14 -9.98
N LYS A 63 -8.84 35.50 -9.24
CA LYS A 63 -8.11 34.56 -8.36
C LYS A 63 -9.01 33.93 -7.30
N ALA A 64 -9.91 34.71 -6.69
CA ALA A 64 -10.88 34.20 -5.73
C ALA A 64 -11.83 33.15 -6.35
N ARG A 65 -12.30 33.40 -7.58
CA ARG A 65 -13.13 32.43 -8.30
C ARG A 65 -12.37 31.16 -8.65
N GLU A 66 -11.12 31.28 -9.08
CA GLU A 66 -10.26 30.13 -9.40
C GLU A 66 -10.00 29.29 -8.14
N ALA A 67 -9.61 29.91 -7.04
CA ALA A 67 -9.37 29.22 -5.77
C ALA A 67 -10.65 28.58 -5.21
N ARG A 68 -11.82 29.21 -5.37
CA ARG A 68 -13.09 28.59 -4.97
C ARG A 68 -13.45 27.39 -5.86
N ALA A 69 -13.17 27.47 -7.16
CA ALA A 69 -13.42 26.38 -8.10
C ALA A 69 -12.54 25.15 -7.80
N SER A 70 -11.31 25.33 -7.32
CA SER A 70 -10.44 24.21 -6.93
C SER A 70 -10.86 23.50 -5.64
N VAL A 71 -11.68 24.14 -4.80
CA VAL A 71 -12.18 23.56 -3.53
C VAL A 71 -13.51 22.83 -3.72
N LEU A 72 -14.32 23.24 -4.69
CA LEU A 72 -15.57 22.57 -4.96
C LEU A 72 -15.28 21.14 -5.41
N PRO A 73 -15.95 20.12 -4.84
CA PRO A 73 -15.83 18.77 -5.35
C PRO A 73 -16.30 18.79 -6.80
N MET A 74 -15.37 18.62 -7.73
CA MET A 74 -15.73 18.28 -9.09
C MET A 74 -16.53 16.98 -9.00
N PRO A 75 -17.73 16.87 -9.60
CA PRO A 75 -18.40 15.59 -9.75
C PRO A 75 -17.65 14.82 -10.84
N GLU A 76 -16.43 14.42 -10.52
CA GLU A 76 -15.56 13.64 -11.37
C GLU A 76 -15.47 12.26 -10.77
N VAL A 77 -15.83 11.30 -11.62
CA VAL A 77 -15.83 9.85 -11.42
C VAL A 77 -14.49 9.32 -10.89
N GLU A 78 -13.46 10.16 -10.83
CA GLU A 78 -12.08 9.91 -10.43
C GLU A 78 -11.92 9.50 -8.93
N GLU A 79 -12.72 10.06 -8.01
CA GLU A 79 -12.67 9.69 -6.57
C GLU A 79 -13.28 8.30 -6.28
N LEU A 80 -14.16 7.80 -7.15
CA LEU A 80 -14.80 6.49 -6.96
C LEU A 80 -13.92 5.31 -7.42
N PHE A 81 -12.91 5.55 -8.27
CA PHE A 81 -12.20 4.48 -8.96
C PHE A 81 -10.69 4.40 -8.66
N HIS A 82 -10.03 5.49 -8.25
CA HIS A 82 -8.57 5.46 -8.05
C HIS A 82 -8.08 4.68 -6.82
N GLY A 83 -8.96 4.39 -5.86
CA GLY A 83 -8.67 3.47 -4.76
C GLY A 83 -9.13 2.04 -5.02
N TRP A 84 -9.78 1.78 -6.15
CA TRP A 84 -10.52 0.53 -6.40
C TRP A 84 -9.88 -0.35 -7.44
N LEU A 85 -9.02 0.17 -8.34
CA LEU A 85 -8.37 -0.61 -9.40
C LEU A 85 -6.84 -0.53 -9.33
N GLY A 86 -6.20 -1.68 -9.14
CA GLY A 86 -4.76 -1.90 -9.30
C GLY A 86 -4.43 -2.56 -10.66
N SER A 87 -3.15 -2.89 -10.87
CA SER A 87 -2.65 -3.50 -12.12
C SER A 87 -3.27 -4.86 -12.46
N GLU A 88 -3.86 -5.56 -11.48
CA GLU A 88 -4.52 -6.86 -11.63
C GLU A 88 -6.06 -6.78 -11.55
N GLY A 89 -6.65 -5.59 -11.51
CA GLY A 89 -8.10 -5.39 -11.36
C GLY A 89 -8.48 -4.80 -10.00
N LEU A 90 -9.68 -5.12 -9.49
CA LEU A 90 -10.18 -4.49 -8.27
C LEU A 90 -9.28 -4.80 -7.07
N PHE A 91 -8.86 -3.78 -6.30
CA PHE A 91 -8.19 -3.98 -5.02
C PHE A 91 -9.05 -4.86 -4.10
N PRO A 92 -8.45 -5.71 -3.25
CA PRO A 92 -9.19 -6.58 -2.33
C PRO A 92 -10.22 -5.84 -1.47
N GLU A 93 -9.99 -4.58 -1.13
CA GLU A 93 -10.94 -3.75 -0.38
C GLU A 93 -12.12 -3.28 -1.22
N ALA A 94 -11.92 -3.02 -2.51
CA ALA A 94 -13.03 -2.71 -3.42
C ALA A 94 -13.91 -3.95 -3.63
N GLN A 95 -13.32 -5.15 -3.69
CA GLN A 95 -14.06 -6.40 -3.66
C GLN A 95 -14.76 -6.63 -2.31
N ALA A 96 -14.10 -6.35 -1.19
CA ALA A 96 -14.67 -6.48 0.15
C ALA A 96 -15.85 -5.51 0.38
N MET A 97 -15.75 -4.27 -0.10
CA MET A 97 -16.86 -3.29 -0.05
C MET A 97 -18.02 -3.68 -0.97
N LEU A 98 -17.73 -4.23 -2.16
CA LEU A 98 -18.74 -4.77 -3.07
C LEU A 98 -19.40 -6.06 -2.55
N THR A 99 -18.74 -6.77 -1.62
CA THR A 99 -19.22 -8.03 -1.01
C THR A 99 -19.64 -7.88 0.45
N ASP A 100 -19.74 -6.65 0.96
CA ASP A 100 -20.15 -6.31 2.34
C ASP A 100 -19.30 -6.99 3.43
N GLN A 101 -18.02 -7.26 3.14
CA GLN A 101 -17.04 -7.73 4.12
C GLN A 101 -16.45 -6.55 4.90
N PRO A 102 -16.30 -6.66 6.24
CA PRO A 102 -15.77 -5.56 7.06
C PRO A 102 -14.29 -5.28 6.74
N VAL A 103 -14.02 -4.16 6.05
CA VAL A 103 -12.66 -3.67 5.78
C VAL A 103 -12.13 -3.01 7.04
N ARG A 104 -11.14 -3.64 7.69
CA ARG A 104 -10.37 -3.01 8.78
C ARG A 104 -9.18 -2.27 8.16
N PRO A 105 -9.12 -0.93 8.20
CA PRO A 105 -7.97 -0.20 7.69
C PRO A 105 -6.72 -0.52 8.53
N PRO A 106 -5.52 -0.52 7.92
CA PRO A 106 -4.27 -0.74 8.65
C PRO A 106 -4.05 0.39 9.66
N THR A 107 -3.49 0.05 10.83
CA THR A 107 -3.21 1.01 11.90
C THR A 107 -1.78 1.58 11.87
N LYS A 108 -0.88 0.94 11.10
CA LYS A 108 0.54 1.32 10.94
C LYS A 108 1.01 1.01 9.52
N VAL A 109 2.03 1.73 9.05
CA VAL A 109 2.66 1.44 7.75
C VAL A 109 3.30 0.06 7.75
N ARG A 110 4.09 -0.23 8.79
CA ARG A 110 4.71 -1.54 9.01
C ARG A 110 3.92 -2.38 10.02
N PRO A 111 3.54 -3.62 9.67
CA PRO A 111 3.09 -4.60 10.66
C PRO A 111 4.15 -4.81 11.75
N SER A 112 3.74 -5.31 12.93
CA SER A 112 4.66 -5.52 14.06
C SER A 112 5.83 -6.44 13.71
N GLU A 113 6.96 -6.32 14.42
CA GLU A 113 8.12 -7.20 14.21
C GLU A 113 7.78 -8.68 14.44
N GLU A 114 6.89 -8.96 15.40
CA GLU A 114 6.32 -10.28 15.64
C GLU A 114 5.50 -10.79 14.45
N ALA A 115 4.59 -9.98 13.91
CA ALA A 115 3.83 -10.33 12.70
C ALA A 115 4.76 -10.58 11.51
N ARG A 116 5.77 -9.72 11.32
CA ARG A 116 6.77 -9.81 10.26
C ARG A 116 7.64 -11.06 10.37
N LYS A 117 7.99 -11.48 11.59
CA LYS A 117 8.72 -12.73 11.82
C LYS A 117 7.86 -13.95 11.49
N VAL A 118 6.61 -13.99 11.95
CA VAL A 118 5.69 -15.10 11.70
C VAL A 118 5.35 -15.22 10.21
N TYR A 119 5.07 -14.09 9.56
CA TYR A 119 4.83 -14.01 8.12
C TYR A 119 6.00 -14.58 7.31
N ARG A 120 7.23 -14.12 7.57
CA ARG A 120 8.43 -14.61 6.86
C ARG A 120 8.64 -16.11 7.03
N ASP A 121 8.45 -16.63 8.24
CA ASP A 121 8.57 -18.08 8.48
C ASP A 121 7.51 -18.88 7.70
N LEU A 122 6.26 -18.41 7.72
CA LEU A 122 5.14 -19.03 7.00
C LEU A 122 5.36 -19.05 5.49
N VAL A 123 5.67 -17.90 4.89
CA VAL A 123 5.89 -17.80 3.43
C VAL A 123 7.04 -18.70 2.99
N ARG A 124 8.15 -18.69 3.74
CA ARG A 124 9.31 -19.54 3.45
C ARG A 124 8.98 -21.04 3.49
N ARG A 125 8.10 -21.48 4.41
CA ARG A 125 7.72 -22.89 4.55
C ARG A 125 6.63 -23.30 3.55
N ALA A 126 5.70 -22.39 3.27
CA ALA A 126 4.49 -22.66 2.50
C ALA A 126 4.56 -22.25 1.03
N HIS A 127 5.69 -21.69 0.57
CA HIS A 127 5.84 -21.18 -0.79
C HIS A 127 5.43 -22.22 -1.86
N PRO A 128 4.64 -21.84 -2.87
CA PRO A 128 4.17 -22.72 -3.94
C PRO A 128 5.29 -23.36 -4.76
N ASP A 129 6.47 -22.75 -4.85
CA ASP A 129 7.60 -23.34 -5.58
C ASP A 129 8.21 -24.58 -4.93
N LEU A 130 7.91 -24.81 -3.66
CA LEU A 130 8.29 -26.04 -2.97
C LEU A 130 7.33 -27.20 -3.30
N ALA A 131 6.28 -26.96 -4.10
CA ALA A 131 5.35 -27.97 -4.55
C ALA A 131 6.00 -28.98 -5.51
N ARG A 132 5.53 -30.23 -5.42
CA ARG A 132 5.99 -31.34 -6.27
C ARG A 132 5.07 -31.57 -7.47
N ASP A 133 3.84 -31.08 -7.40
CA ASP A 133 2.82 -31.19 -8.43
C ASP A 133 1.89 -29.96 -8.42
N ASP A 134 1.13 -29.79 -9.49
CA ASP A 134 0.23 -28.64 -9.66
C ASP A 134 -0.89 -28.58 -8.62
N ALA A 135 -1.29 -29.73 -8.07
CA ALA A 135 -2.31 -29.78 -7.03
C ALA A 135 -1.77 -29.29 -5.68
N GLU A 136 -0.51 -29.59 -5.35
CA GLU A 136 0.20 -29.04 -4.20
C GLU A 136 0.49 -27.55 -4.39
N ARG A 137 0.86 -27.13 -5.60
CA ARG A 137 1.07 -25.72 -5.95
C ARG A 137 -0.19 -24.90 -5.69
N ALA A 138 -1.33 -25.31 -6.24
CA ALA A 138 -2.59 -24.60 -6.06
C ALA A 138 -3.04 -24.50 -4.59
N ARG A 139 -2.80 -25.54 -3.77
CA ARG A 139 -3.08 -25.49 -2.33
C ARG A 139 -2.20 -24.48 -1.61
N ARG A 140 -0.89 -24.48 -1.93
CA ARG A 140 0.09 -23.56 -1.37
C ARG A 140 -0.19 -22.12 -1.79
N ASP A 141 -0.55 -21.88 -3.04
CA ASP A 141 -0.99 -20.57 -3.54
C ASP A 141 -2.17 -20.03 -2.74
N GLY A 142 -3.23 -20.84 -2.57
CA GLY A 142 -4.40 -20.45 -1.78
C GLY A 142 -4.06 -20.19 -0.30
N PHE A 143 -3.11 -20.93 0.25
CA PHE A 143 -2.63 -20.72 1.61
C PHE A 143 -1.81 -19.42 1.74
N ILE A 144 -0.88 -19.16 0.82
CA ILE A 144 -0.08 -17.92 0.78
C ILE A 144 -0.98 -16.70 0.61
N ALA A 145 -2.02 -16.77 -0.23
CA ALA A 145 -2.99 -15.69 -0.37
C ALA A 145 -3.67 -15.32 0.98
N ARG A 146 -4.04 -16.32 1.79
CA ARG A 146 -4.59 -16.10 3.13
C ARG A 146 -3.57 -15.51 4.11
N VAL A 147 -2.33 -15.97 4.04
CA VAL A 147 -1.21 -15.45 4.85
C VAL A 147 -0.92 -13.98 4.51
N ASN A 148 -0.87 -13.63 3.23
CA ASN A 148 -0.69 -12.25 2.76
C ASN A 148 -1.85 -11.36 3.23
N ALA A 149 -3.10 -11.83 3.14
CA ALA A 149 -4.26 -11.09 3.60
C ALA A 149 -4.25 -10.83 5.12
N ALA A 150 -3.88 -11.84 5.93
CA ALA A 150 -3.75 -11.69 7.38
C ALA A 150 -2.61 -10.71 7.76
N TYR A 151 -1.48 -10.80 7.06
CA TYR A 151 -0.34 -9.89 7.26
C TYR A 151 -0.64 -8.44 6.87
N GLY A 152 -1.32 -8.23 5.74
CA GLY A 152 -1.74 -6.89 5.28
C GLY A 152 -2.69 -6.20 6.27
N ARG A 153 -3.52 -6.97 6.99
CA ARG A 153 -4.37 -6.45 8.07
C ARG A 153 -3.65 -6.28 9.41
N GLY A 154 -2.40 -6.75 9.52
CA GLY A 154 -1.68 -6.82 10.78
C GLY A 154 -2.30 -7.79 11.81
N ASP A 155 -3.07 -8.79 11.36
CA ASP A 155 -3.76 -9.73 12.24
C ASP A 155 -2.81 -10.84 12.73
N GLU A 156 -2.07 -10.54 13.79
CA GLU A 156 -1.15 -11.50 14.43
C GLU A 156 -1.85 -12.78 14.90
N ALA A 157 -3.11 -12.69 15.32
CA ALA A 157 -3.84 -13.84 15.83
C ALA A 157 -4.15 -14.81 14.70
N GLU A 158 -4.64 -14.29 13.58
CA GLU A 158 -4.90 -15.06 12.36
C GLU A 158 -3.61 -15.65 11.78
N LEU A 159 -2.49 -14.91 11.77
CA LEU A 159 -1.18 -15.45 11.37
C LEU A 159 -0.75 -16.64 12.24
N ARG A 160 -0.98 -16.60 13.56
CA ARG A 160 -0.67 -17.73 14.45
C ARG A 160 -1.61 -18.92 14.24
N GLU A 161 -2.86 -18.71 13.86
CA GLU A 161 -3.75 -19.80 13.47
C GLU A 161 -3.28 -20.47 12.17
N LEU A 162 -2.87 -19.67 11.19
CA LEU A 162 -2.32 -20.16 9.92
C LEU A 162 -1.04 -20.99 10.14
N VAL A 163 -0.20 -20.64 11.12
CA VAL A 163 0.94 -21.50 11.53
C VAL A 163 0.46 -22.88 11.96
N ARG A 164 -0.56 -22.96 12.83
CA ARG A 164 -1.10 -24.23 13.31
C ARG A 164 -1.73 -25.06 12.19
N GLU A 165 -2.45 -24.40 11.28
CA GLU A 165 -3.03 -25.04 10.10
C GLU A 165 -1.96 -25.64 9.19
N TRP A 166 -0.86 -24.91 8.96
CA TRP A 166 0.28 -25.40 8.18
C TRP A 166 0.99 -26.58 8.86
N GLU A 167 1.15 -26.53 10.18
CA GLU A 167 1.77 -27.60 10.97
C GLU A 167 0.92 -28.86 11.07
N ALA A 168 -0.40 -28.74 11.00
CA ALA A 168 -1.31 -29.88 10.97
C ALA A 168 -1.15 -30.71 9.69
N GLY A 169 -0.81 -30.07 8.57
CA GLY A 169 -0.41 -30.68 7.30
C GLY A 169 -1.47 -31.54 6.58
N PRO A 170 -1.40 -31.72 5.24
CA PRO A 170 -2.22 -32.69 4.52
C PRO A 170 -1.61 -34.11 4.54
N VAL A 171 -2.46 -35.14 4.36
CA VAL A 171 -2.04 -36.56 4.25
C VAL A 171 -1.23 -36.77 2.95
N PRO A 172 -0.03 -37.40 2.98
CA PRO A 172 0.85 -37.42 1.81
C PRO A 172 0.38 -38.37 0.70
N ALA A 173 0.49 -37.93 -0.56
CA ALA A 173 0.47 -38.80 -1.74
C ALA A 173 1.88 -38.89 -2.38
N GLU A 174 2.14 -40.03 -3.02
CA GLU A 174 3.45 -40.50 -3.49
C GLU A 174 4.00 -39.78 -4.73
N ARG A 175 5.23 -40.15 -5.11
CA ARG A 175 6.25 -39.36 -5.83
C ARG A 175 6.42 -39.77 -7.32
N GLN A 176 7.02 -38.84 -8.11
CA GLN A 176 7.82 -38.96 -9.38
C GLN A 176 7.17 -38.39 -10.66
N PRO A 177 7.91 -37.89 -11.71
CA PRO A 177 9.30 -38.20 -12.17
C PRO A 177 10.31 -37.02 -12.38
N SER A 178 11.11 -36.97 -13.46
CA SER A 178 12.61 -36.88 -13.50
C SER A 178 13.37 -35.53 -13.46
N GLU A 179 14.55 -35.56 -12.83
CA GLU A 179 15.38 -34.45 -12.29
C GLU A 179 16.06 -33.47 -13.27
N ALA A 180 16.26 -33.79 -14.56
CA ALA A 180 17.18 -33.04 -15.44
C ALA A 180 16.51 -32.06 -16.42
N GLU A 181 15.32 -32.38 -16.95
CA GLU A 181 14.56 -31.49 -17.85
C GLU A 181 13.70 -30.50 -17.05
N GLU A 182 13.17 -30.94 -15.90
CA GLU A 182 12.54 -30.08 -14.90
C GLU A 182 13.50 -28.97 -14.44
N LEU A 183 14.80 -29.27 -14.38
CA LEU A 183 15.83 -28.36 -13.93
C LEU A 183 15.96 -27.12 -14.83
N TYR A 184 15.93 -27.32 -16.15
CA TYR A 184 16.11 -26.24 -17.13
C TYR A 184 14.86 -25.38 -17.23
N ALA A 185 13.67 -25.99 -17.32
CA ALA A 185 12.40 -25.26 -17.32
C ALA A 185 12.23 -24.45 -16.03
N ARG A 186 12.65 -25.01 -14.89
CA ARG A 186 12.63 -24.33 -13.60
C ARG A 186 13.64 -23.19 -13.52
N LEU A 187 14.83 -23.31 -14.10
CA LEU A 187 15.80 -22.20 -14.18
C LEU A 187 15.31 -21.04 -15.04
N GLU A 188 14.69 -21.33 -16.19
CA GLU A 188 14.13 -20.33 -17.09
C GLU A 188 12.98 -19.59 -16.41
N TRP A 189 12.05 -20.33 -15.79
CA TRP A 189 10.97 -19.77 -14.99
C TRP A 189 11.47 -18.89 -13.83
N LEU A 190 12.50 -19.34 -13.08
CA LEU A 190 13.11 -18.56 -11.98
C LEU A 190 13.73 -17.26 -12.50
N ALA A 191 14.32 -17.27 -13.70
CA ALA A 191 14.90 -16.08 -14.31
C ALA A 191 13.82 -15.07 -14.72
N GLU A 192 12.76 -15.53 -15.40
CA GLU A 192 11.62 -14.70 -15.78
C GLU A 192 10.92 -14.10 -14.56
N ARG A 193 10.67 -14.91 -13.52
CA ARG A 193 10.06 -14.46 -12.27
C ARG A 193 10.91 -13.38 -11.59
N LYS A 194 12.24 -13.54 -11.59
CA LYS A 194 13.17 -12.55 -11.04
C LYS A 194 13.11 -11.22 -11.80
N GLU A 195 13.10 -11.26 -13.13
CA GLU A 195 13.01 -10.05 -13.96
C GLU A 195 11.70 -9.30 -13.73
N LEU A 196 10.58 -10.03 -13.64
CA LEU A 196 9.27 -9.45 -13.31
C LEU A 196 9.30 -8.77 -11.93
N LEU A 197 9.78 -9.47 -10.90
CA LEU A 197 9.87 -8.92 -9.54
C LEU A 197 10.79 -7.70 -9.48
N ALA A 198 11.88 -7.69 -10.25
CA ALA A 198 12.79 -6.56 -10.33
C ALA A 198 12.13 -5.33 -10.98
N SER A 199 11.31 -5.54 -12.02
CA SER A 199 10.51 -4.47 -12.63
C SER A 199 9.51 -3.89 -11.62
N VAL A 200 8.75 -4.76 -10.93
CA VAL A 200 7.77 -4.33 -9.91
C VAL A 200 8.46 -3.56 -8.79
N ALA A 201 9.61 -4.03 -8.31
CA ALA A 201 10.40 -3.33 -7.31
C ALA A 201 10.80 -1.93 -7.79
N ALA A 202 11.32 -1.81 -9.01
CA ALA A 202 11.72 -0.54 -9.59
C ALA A 202 10.54 0.44 -9.71
N ASP A 203 9.38 -0.05 -10.15
CA ASP A 203 8.17 0.76 -10.31
C ASP A 203 7.63 1.25 -8.94
N LEU A 204 7.60 0.36 -7.94
CA LEU A 204 7.22 0.72 -6.57
C LEU A 204 8.17 1.78 -5.99
N GLU A 205 9.48 1.61 -6.20
CA GLU A 205 10.49 2.54 -5.70
C GLU A 205 10.45 3.91 -6.40
N ALA A 206 10.09 3.93 -7.69
CA ALA A 206 9.94 5.17 -8.46
C ALA A 206 8.63 5.90 -8.17
N SER A 207 7.65 5.25 -7.53
CA SER A 207 6.40 5.89 -7.12
C SER A 207 6.65 7.00 -6.09
N ALA A 208 5.77 8.01 -6.04
CA ALA A 208 5.89 9.13 -5.11
C ALA A 208 5.93 8.65 -3.64
N ILE A 209 5.08 7.67 -3.30
CA ILE A 209 5.00 7.09 -1.95
C ILE A 209 6.23 6.20 -1.67
N GLY A 210 6.68 5.41 -2.64
CA GLY A 210 7.92 4.62 -2.51
C GLY A 210 9.15 5.50 -2.29
N ALA A 211 9.23 6.64 -2.97
CA ALA A 211 10.27 7.64 -2.75
C ALA A 211 10.21 8.23 -1.32
N MET A 212 9.02 8.52 -0.79
CA MET A 212 8.85 8.97 0.60
C MET A 212 9.30 7.93 1.63
N ILE A 213 8.93 6.66 1.44
CA ILE A 213 9.39 5.57 2.32
C ILE A 213 10.91 5.43 2.27
N LYS A 214 11.53 5.59 1.09
CA LYS A 214 12.99 5.59 0.95
C LYS A 214 13.69 6.76 1.64
N MET A 215 13.01 7.89 1.82
CA MET A 215 13.55 9.04 2.58
C MET A 215 13.54 8.79 4.09
N ALA A 216 12.64 7.93 4.59
CA ALA A 216 12.54 7.54 5.99
C ALA A 216 12.51 6.00 6.14
N PRO A 217 13.60 5.30 5.78
CA PRO A 217 13.61 3.85 5.70
C PRO A 217 13.45 3.17 7.07
N ASP A 218 13.81 3.85 8.16
CA ASP A 218 13.72 3.31 9.52
C ASP A 218 12.33 3.51 10.14
N ASP A 219 11.71 4.67 9.93
CA ASP A 219 10.44 5.06 10.56
C ASP A 219 9.58 5.92 9.62
N PRO A 220 8.88 5.27 8.65
CA PRO A 220 7.99 5.98 7.72
C PRO A 220 6.73 6.53 8.40
N ASP A 221 6.30 5.95 9.53
CA ASP A 221 5.18 6.47 10.32
C ASP A 221 5.51 7.84 10.92
N ARG A 222 6.74 8.02 11.43
CA ARG A 222 7.22 9.33 11.90
C ARG A 222 7.27 10.37 10.79
N LEU A 223 7.64 10.01 9.57
CA LEU A 223 7.61 10.93 8.44
C LEU A 223 6.19 11.47 8.20
N LEU A 224 5.17 10.61 8.29
CA LEU A 224 3.77 11.05 8.20
C LEU A 224 3.39 12.03 9.31
N ASP A 225 3.85 11.79 10.55
CA ASP A 225 3.62 12.69 11.68
C ASP A 225 4.30 14.06 11.46
N GLU A 226 5.55 14.07 10.98
CA GLU A 226 6.28 15.30 10.67
C GLU A 226 5.61 16.13 9.56
N ILE A 227 5.08 15.46 8.51
CA ILE A 227 4.30 16.13 7.47
C ILE A 227 2.99 16.69 8.06
N ALA A 228 2.30 15.92 8.89
CA ALA A 228 1.07 16.36 9.56
C ALA A 228 1.29 17.60 10.42
N GLU A 229 2.37 17.63 11.21
CA GLU A 229 2.73 18.77 12.05
C GLU A 229 2.99 20.03 11.22
N LYS A 230 3.69 19.90 10.10
CA LYS A 230 3.93 21.00 9.17
C LYS A 230 2.62 21.52 8.56
N LEU A 231 1.75 20.64 8.07
CA LEU A 231 0.45 21.03 7.53
C LEU A 231 -0.42 21.75 8.58
N LEU A 232 -0.41 21.29 9.83
CA LEU A 232 -1.10 21.96 10.93
C LEU A 232 -0.52 23.34 11.27
N ALA A 233 0.79 23.56 11.06
CA ALA A 233 1.38 24.88 11.18
C ALA A 233 0.92 25.80 10.04
N ASP A 234 0.93 25.30 8.80
CA ASP A 234 0.48 26.03 7.62
C ASP A 234 -1.01 26.41 7.69
N VAL A 235 -1.85 25.52 8.24
CA VAL A 235 -3.27 25.79 8.51
C VAL A 235 -3.42 26.94 9.50
N ARG A 236 -2.68 26.91 10.62
CA ARG A 236 -2.73 27.96 11.64
C ARG A 236 -2.29 29.32 11.09
N GLU A 237 -1.22 29.36 10.30
CA GLU A 237 -0.74 30.60 9.68
C GLU A 237 -1.81 31.22 8.75
N ARG A 238 -2.47 30.39 7.94
CA ARG A 238 -3.55 30.83 7.04
C ARG A 238 -4.79 31.28 7.80
N GLU A 239 -5.17 30.58 8.86
CA GLU A 239 -6.27 31.00 9.73
C GLU A 239 -6.02 32.38 10.35
N GLU A 240 -4.81 32.62 10.86
CA GLU A 240 -4.41 33.93 11.38
C GLU A 240 -4.39 35.01 10.29
N HIS A 241 -3.92 34.69 9.09
CA HIS A 241 -3.94 35.62 7.97
C HIS A 241 -5.37 35.99 7.56
N LEU A 242 -6.24 35.00 7.43
CA LEU A 242 -7.65 35.21 7.13
C LEU A 242 -8.31 36.08 8.21
N ALA A 243 -8.06 35.79 9.49
CA ALA A 243 -8.58 36.57 10.61
C ALA A 243 -8.17 38.06 10.53
N ARG A 244 -6.91 38.35 10.15
CA ARG A 244 -6.43 39.73 9.92
C ARG A 244 -7.06 40.41 8.71
N LEU A 245 -7.54 39.63 7.74
CA LEU A 245 -8.21 40.18 6.56
C LEU A 245 -9.68 40.53 6.83
N VAL A 246 -10.37 39.76 7.68
CA VAL A 246 -11.81 39.91 7.94
C VAL A 246 -12.14 40.70 9.21
N GLY A 247 -11.21 40.83 10.16
CA GLY A 247 -11.30 41.69 11.34
C GLY A 247 -10.88 43.12 11.07
#